data_AF-A0A950BEH5-F1
#
_entry.id   AF-A0A950BEH5-F1
#
_cell.length_a   1.000
_cell.length_b   1.000
_cell.length_c   1.000
_cell.angle_alpha   90.00
_cell.angle_beta   90.00
_cell.angle_gamma   90.00
#
_symmetry.space_group_name_H-M   'P 1'
#
loop_
_entity.id
_entity.type
_entity.pdbx_description
1 polymer ?
#
loop_
_entity_poly.entity_id
_entity_poly.type
_entity_poly.pdbx_seq_one_letter_code
_entity_poly.pdbx_strand_id
1 'polypeptide(L)'
;MLGPETLLVLTVAGVGILHTLVPDHWLPIAVLARQHGWTRRETARAAFGAGIGHVTTTLLLGLLVWAVGIVLAARFGVILSTASSLALIAFGLWIAIGAWRELRGGMLDAQLQLAGAGAPLGHRHRHVHPGGVEHMHYHEHEPSGSHDVEAG
;
A
#
# COMPACT_ATOMS: atom_id res chain seq x y z
N MET A 1 -15.02 25.72 23.93
CA MET A 1 -15.27 24.49 23.17
C MET A 1 -14.87 24.76 21.73
N LEU A 2 -14.14 23.85 21.07
CA LEU A 2 -13.78 24.03 19.65
C LEU A 2 -15.06 24.01 18.80
N GLY A 3 -15.21 24.96 17.87
CA GLY A 3 -16.33 24.99 16.94
C GLY A 3 -16.24 23.86 15.91
N PRO A 4 -17.37 23.46 15.30
CA PRO A 4 -17.37 22.44 14.26
C PRO A 4 -16.52 22.84 13.05
N GLU A 5 -16.39 24.13 12.75
CA GLU A 5 -15.53 24.64 11.68
C GLU A 5 -14.05 24.38 11.99
N THR A 6 -13.66 24.57 13.25
CA THR A 6 -12.29 24.29 13.69
C THR A 6 -11.97 22.81 13.61
N LEU A 7 -12.93 21.94 13.97
CA LEU A 7 -12.77 20.49 13.83
C LEU A 7 -12.60 20.10 12.36
N LEU A 8 -13.41 20.65 11.46
CA LEU A 8 -13.28 20.39 10.01
C LEU A 8 -11.91 20.81 9.46
N VAL A 9 -11.45 22.01 9.82
CA VAL A 9 -10.12 22.49 9.40
C VAL A 9 -9.02 21.57 9.92
N LEU A 10 -9.08 21.16 11.19
CA LEU A 10 -8.11 20.24 11.78
C LEU A 10 -8.12 18.87 11.11
N THR A 11 -9.31 18.33 10.82
CA THR A 11 -9.45 17.04 10.12
C THR A 11 -8.89 17.12 8.71
N VAL A 12 -9.24 18.14 7.93
CA VAL A 12 -8.74 18.30 6.56
C VAL A 12 -7.23 18.49 6.55
N ALA A 13 -6.68 19.29 7.47
CA ALA A 13 -5.24 19.47 7.62
C ALA A 13 -4.54 18.16 7.99
N GLY A 14 -5.06 17.44 9.00
CA GLY A 14 -4.49 16.18 9.47
C GLY A 14 -4.51 15.09 8.40
N VAL A 15 -5.66 14.88 7.75
CA VAL A 15 -5.80 13.91 6.66
C VAL A 15 -4.90 14.28 5.49
N GLY A 16 -4.86 15.55 5.08
CA GLY A 16 -4.01 16.02 4.01
C GLY A 16 -2.52 15.76 4.28
N ILE A 17 -2.03 16.13 5.47
CA ILE A 17 -0.63 15.88 5.87
C ILE A 17 -0.32 14.38 5.85
N LEU A 18 -1.11 13.58 6.57
CA LEU A 18 -0.86 12.14 6.70
C LEU A 18 -0.91 11.42 5.34
N HIS A 19 -1.85 11.81 4.48
CA HIS A 19 -1.97 11.25 3.14
C HIS A 19 -0.74 11.57 2.27
N THR A 20 -0.24 12.81 2.32
CA THR A 20 0.95 13.20 1.54
C THR A 20 2.25 12.56 2.01
N LEU A 21 2.31 12.02 3.23
CA LEU A 21 3.47 11.27 3.73
C LEU A 21 3.58 9.88 3.09
N VAL A 22 2.48 9.35 2.55
CA VAL A 22 2.49 8.06 1.86
C VAL A 22 3.39 8.19 0.61
N PRO A 23 4.30 7.22 0.36
CA PRO A 23 5.31 7.34 -0.69
C PRO A 23 4.76 7.66 -2.08
N ASP A 24 3.54 7.25 -2.39
CA ASP A 24 2.91 7.49 -3.69
C ASP A 24 2.78 8.98 -4.05
N HIS A 25 2.75 9.88 -3.07
CA HIS A 25 2.59 11.32 -3.29
C HIS A 25 3.91 12.08 -3.45
N TRP A 26 4.93 11.74 -2.66
CA TRP A 26 6.21 12.48 -2.67
C TRP A 26 7.30 11.79 -3.51
N LEU A 27 7.26 10.46 -3.62
CA LEU A 27 8.31 9.68 -4.30
C LEU A 27 8.46 10.07 -5.77
N PRO A 28 7.40 10.26 -6.58
CA PRO A 28 7.54 10.65 -7.98
C PRO A 28 8.29 11.98 -8.13
N ILE A 29 7.98 12.96 -7.29
CA ILE A 29 8.61 14.29 -7.33
C ILE A 29 10.06 14.22 -6.85
N ALA A 30 10.34 13.42 -5.81
CA ALA A 30 11.70 13.23 -5.32
C ALA A 30 12.61 12.53 -6.35
N VAL A 31 12.07 11.55 -7.09
CA VAL A 31 12.79 10.88 -8.19
C VAL A 31 13.08 11.86 -9.33
N LEU A 32 12.08 12.63 -9.76
CA LEU A 32 12.25 13.66 -10.79
C LEU A 32 13.28 14.73 -10.39
N ALA A 33 13.21 15.20 -9.15
CA ALA A 33 14.14 16.18 -8.60
C ALA A 33 15.59 15.66 -8.62
N ARG A 34 15.81 14.39 -8.25
CA ARG A 34 17.13 13.76 -8.33
C ARG A 34 17.62 13.62 -9.77
N GLN A 35 16.76 13.24 -10.70
CA GLN A 35 17.14 13.08 -12.11
C GLN A 35 17.50 14.42 -12.76
N HIS A 36 16.82 15.51 -12.40
CA HIS A 36 17.04 16.84 -12.98
C HIS A 36 18.01 17.71 -12.16
N GLY A 37 18.54 17.21 -11.04
CA GLY A 37 19.44 17.97 -10.17
C GLY A 37 18.80 19.21 -9.52
N TRP A 38 17.49 19.16 -9.25
CA TRP A 38 16.75 20.30 -8.70
C TRP A 38 17.22 20.68 -7.28
N THR A 39 17.30 21.97 -7.04
CA THR A 39 17.44 22.56 -5.70
C THR A 39 16.17 22.32 -4.88
N ARG A 40 16.30 22.42 -3.54
CA ARG A 40 15.15 22.30 -2.62
C ARG A 40 13.99 23.24 -2.98
N ARG A 41 14.30 24.44 -3.46
CA ARG A 41 13.29 25.46 -3.83
C ARG A 41 12.55 25.08 -5.10
N GLU A 42 13.22 24.51 -6.09
CA GLU A 42 12.60 24.03 -7.33
C GLU A 42 11.68 22.84 -7.05
N THR A 43 12.16 21.88 -6.28
CA THR A 43 11.35 20.73 -5.83
C THR A 43 10.12 21.18 -5.05
N ALA A 44 10.26 22.13 -4.11
CA ALA A 44 9.14 22.65 -3.34
C ALA A 44 8.10 23.36 -4.23
N ARG A 45 8.54 24.14 -5.23
CA ARG A 45 7.62 24.79 -6.19
C ARG A 45 6.89 23.78 -7.07
N ALA A 46 7.59 22.76 -7.55
CA ALA A 46 7.00 21.69 -8.32
C ALA A 46 5.96 20.92 -7.49
N ALA A 47 6.29 20.55 -6.25
CA ALA A 47 5.38 19.89 -5.32
C ALA A 47 4.15 20.73 -5.00
N PHE A 48 4.33 22.03 -4.73
CA PHE A 48 3.23 22.95 -4.48
C PHE A 48 2.30 23.08 -5.68
N GLY A 49 2.86 23.24 -6.89
CA GLY A 49 2.08 23.31 -8.13
C GLY A 49 1.31 22.02 -8.42
N ALA A 50 1.96 20.87 -8.25
CA ALA A 50 1.32 19.56 -8.40
C ALA A 50 0.19 19.37 -7.38
N GLY A 51 0.40 19.75 -6.11
CA GLY A 51 -0.62 19.70 -5.07
C GLY A 51 -1.83 20.56 -5.37
N ILE A 52 -1.63 21.82 -5.78
CA ILE A 52 -2.74 22.71 -6.21
C ILE A 52 -3.47 22.11 -7.39
N GLY A 53 -2.75 21.68 -8.42
CA GLY A 53 -3.33 21.09 -9.63
C GLY A 53 -4.16 19.85 -9.29
N HIS A 54 -3.62 18.97 -8.45
CA HIS A 54 -4.27 17.76 -7.98
C HIS A 54 -5.57 18.08 -7.22
N VAL A 55 -5.52 18.92 -6.18
CA VAL A 55 -6.70 19.26 -5.36
C VAL A 55 -7.75 20.00 -6.18
N THR A 56 -7.33 20.95 -7.03
CA THR A 56 -8.27 21.72 -7.87
C THR A 56 -8.96 20.80 -8.87
N THR A 57 -8.21 19.91 -9.53
CA THR A 57 -8.77 18.99 -10.53
C THR A 57 -9.73 17.99 -9.88
N THR A 58 -9.35 17.39 -8.75
CA THR A 58 -10.23 16.44 -8.06
C THR A 58 -11.48 17.13 -7.51
N LEU A 59 -11.37 18.35 -7.01
CA LEU A 59 -12.53 19.14 -6.58
C LEU A 59 -13.46 19.47 -7.75
N LEU A 60 -12.93 19.95 -8.87
CA LEU A 60 -13.73 20.26 -10.06
C LEU A 60 -14.45 19.04 -10.62
N LEU A 61 -13.74 17.91 -10.71
CA LEU A 61 -14.34 16.64 -11.12
C LEU A 61 -15.41 16.18 -10.13
N GLY A 62 -15.15 16.30 -8.82
CA GLY A 62 -16.12 15.98 -7.78
C GLY A 62 -17.40 16.83 -7.88
N LEU A 63 -17.26 18.14 -8.11
CA LEU A 63 -18.39 19.05 -8.32
C LEU A 63 -19.17 18.70 -9.59
N LEU A 64 -18.47 18.36 -10.68
CA LEU A 64 -19.10 17.94 -11.93
C LEU A 64 -19.91 16.66 -11.74
N VAL A 65 -19.31 15.64 -11.14
CA VAL A 65 -19.97 14.36 -10.84
C VAL A 65 -21.15 14.57 -9.90
N TRP A 66 -21.00 15.42 -8.88
CA TRP A 66 -22.09 15.76 -7.97
C TRP A 66 -23.26 16.44 -8.68
N ALA A 67 -23.00 17.43 -9.53
CA ALA A 67 -24.03 18.13 -10.29
C ALA A 67 -24.80 17.16 -11.23
N VAL A 68 -24.07 16.29 -11.95
CA VAL A 68 -24.69 15.24 -12.77
C VAL A 68 -25.48 14.25 -11.89
N GLY A 69 -24.93 13.90 -10.73
CA GLY A 69 -25.54 13.00 -9.75
C GLY A 69 -26.90 13.50 -9.27
N ILE A 70 -27.08 14.80 -9.04
CA ILE A 70 -28.38 15.39 -8.66
C ILE A 70 -29.43 15.13 -9.74
N VAL A 71 -29.10 15.41 -11.00
CA VAL A 71 -30.03 15.23 -12.13
C VAL A 71 -30.40 13.75 -12.30
N LEU A 72 -29.40 12.87 -12.19
CA LEU A 72 -29.59 11.44 -12.34
C LEU A 72 -30.40 10.85 -11.18
N ALA A 73 -30.15 11.29 -9.94
CA ALA A 73 -30.90 10.88 -8.76
C ALA A 73 -32.38 11.31 -8.85
N ALA A 74 -32.66 12.52 -9.34
CA ALA A 74 -34.03 12.99 -9.53
C ALA A 74 -34.82 12.16 -10.56
N ARG A 75 -34.15 11.64 -11.59
CA ARG A 75 -34.78 10.86 -12.68
C ARG A 75 -34.80 9.36 -12.43
N PHE A 76 -33.78 8.82 -11.78
CA PHE A 76 -33.51 7.39 -11.69
C PHE A 76 -33.15 6.92 -10.27
N GLY A 77 -33.54 7.68 -9.24
CA GLY A 77 -33.15 7.45 -7.85
C GLY A 77 -33.40 6.02 -7.35
N VAL A 78 -34.51 5.39 -7.73
CA VAL A 78 -34.83 3.99 -7.35
C VAL A 78 -33.89 2.98 -8.01
N ILE A 79 -33.56 3.17 -9.28
CA ILE A 79 -32.65 2.29 -10.02
C ILE A 79 -31.22 2.46 -9.47
N LEU A 80 -30.78 3.70 -9.27
CA LEU A 80 -29.46 4.01 -8.73
C LEU A 80 -29.30 3.47 -7.31
N SER A 81 -30.26 3.69 -6.42
CA SER A 81 -30.18 3.21 -5.04
C SER A 81 -30.13 1.68 -4.99
N THR A 82 -30.99 1.02 -5.77
CA THR A 82 -31.01 -0.45 -5.85
C THR A 82 -29.71 -1.00 -6.43
N ALA A 83 -29.21 -0.41 -7.51
CA ALA A 83 -27.95 -0.81 -8.14
C ALA A 83 -26.77 -0.61 -7.19
N SER A 84 -26.68 0.53 -6.49
CA SER A 84 -25.64 0.79 -5.49
C SER A 84 -25.72 -0.19 -4.32
N SER A 85 -26.91 -0.49 -3.80
CA SER A 85 -27.10 -1.48 -2.74
C SER A 85 -26.64 -2.87 -3.18
N LEU A 86 -27.06 -3.33 -4.36
CA LEU A 86 -26.64 -4.62 -4.89
C LEU A 86 -25.12 -4.67 -5.15
N ALA A 87 -24.54 -3.60 -5.69
CA ALA A 87 -23.10 -3.51 -5.91
C ALA A 87 -22.32 -3.58 -4.59
N LEU A 88 -22.80 -2.91 -3.54
CA LEU A 88 -22.14 -2.92 -2.23
C LEU A 88 -22.26 -4.30 -1.55
N ILE A 89 -23.42 -4.96 -1.67
CA ILE A 89 -23.61 -6.34 -1.21
C ILE A 89 -22.65 -7.28 -1.96
N ALA A 90 -22.57 -7.18 -3.29
CA ALA A 90 -21.68 -8.01 -4.10
C ALA A 90 -20.21 -7.78 -3.74
N PHE A 91 -19.80 -6.53 -3.56
CA PHE A 91 -18.44 -6.18 -3.15
C PHE A 91 -18.10 -6.71 -1.75
N GLY A 92 -19.01 -6.56 -0.79
CA GLY A 92 -18.87 -7.11 0.55
C GLY A 92 -18.75 -8.65 0.54
N LEU A 93 -19.58 -9.33 -0.25
CA LEU A 93 -19.51 -10.78 -0.42
C LEU A 93 -18.20 -11.22 -1.07
N TRP A 94 -17.72 -10.51 -2.09
CA TRP A 94 -16.40 -10.79 -2.69
C TRP A 94 -15.32 -10.77 -1.62
N ILE A 95 -15.21 -9.67 -0.85
CA ILE A 95 -14.19 -9.54 0.19
C ILE A 95 -14.35 -10.65 1.24
N ALA A 96 -15.57 -10.89 1.72
CA ALA A 96 -15.84 -11.90 2.74
C ALA A 96 -15.48 -13.31 2.26
N ILE A 97 -15.82 -13.67 1.02
CA ILE A 97 -15.48 -14.96 0.42
C ILE A 97 -13.96 -15.06 0.19
N GLY A 98 -13.31 -13.98 -0.28
CA GLY A 98 -11.86 -13.92 -0.44
C GLY A 98 -11.13 -14.19 0.87
N ALA A 99 -11.50 -13.45 1.92
CA ALA A 99 -10.96 -13.63 3.26
C ALA A 99 -11.25 -15.04 3.82
N TRP A 100 -12.47 -15.56 3.64
CA TRP A 100 -12.83 -16.91 4.09
C TRP A 100 -12.02 -18.00 3.38
N ARG A 101 -11.74 -17.84 2.08
CA ARG A 101 -10.90 -18.76 1.32
C ARG A 101 -9.45 -18.71 1.78
N GLU A 102 -8.92 -17.52 2.04
CA GLU A 102 -7.56 -17.33 2.53
C GLU A 102 -7.39 -17.90 3.95
N LEU A 103 -8.36 -17.72 4.84
CA LEU A 103 -8.34 -18.33 6.18
C LEU A 103 -8.40 -19.86 6.12
N ARG A 104 -9.21 -20.44 5.22
CA ARG A 104 -9.28 -21.91 5.05
C ARG A 104 -8.04 -22.49 4.36
N GLY A 105 -7.44 -21.78 3.40
CA GLY A 105 -6.20 -22.19 2.75
C GLY A 105 -4.98 -22.03 3.66
N GLY A 106 -4.90 -20.90 4.36
CA GLY A 106 -3.86 -20.60 5.34
C GLY A 106 -3.86 -21.54 6.55
N MET A 107 -5.02 -22.06 6.99
CA MET A 107 -5.06 -23.13 7.99
C MET A 107 -4.45 -24.44 7.47
N LEU A 108 -4.59 -24.74 6.17
CA LEU A 108 -4.00 -25.92 5.55
C LEU A 108 -2.48 -25.76 5.40
N ASP A 109 -2.02 -24.59 4.95
CA ASP A 109 -0.59 -24.27 4.82
C ASP A 109 0.11 -24.12 6.17
N ALA A 110 -0.54 -23.51 7.17
CA ALA A 110 -0.02 -23.43 8.53
C ALA A 110 0.02 -24.82 9.20
N GLN A 111 -0.98 -25.66 8.97
CA GLN A 111 -0.96 -27.04 9.47
C GLN A 111 0.08 -27.90 8.73
N LEU A 112 0.34 -27.65 7.44
CA LEU A 112 1.45 -28.27 6.70
C LEU A 112 2.83 -27.73 7.14
N GLN A 113 2.96 -26.47 7.58
CA GLN A 113 4.20 -25.96 8.19
C GLN A 113 4.42 -26.48 9.61
N LEU A 114 3.37 -26.62 10.43
CA LEU A 114 3.47 -27.26 11.75
C LEU A 114 3.68 -28.78 11.65
N ALA A 115 3.02 -29.46 10.70
CA ALA A 115 3.24 -30.88 10.41
C ALA A 115 4.55 -31.13 9.65
N GLY A 116 5.04 -30.12 8.92
CA GLY A 116 6.31 -30.08 8.20
C GLY A 116 7.45 -29.47 9.01
N ALA A 117 7.30 -29.26 10.32
CA ALA A 117 8.38 -28.86 11.24
C ALA A 117 9.43 -29.98 11.47
N GLY A 118 9.52 -30.93 10.54
CA GLY A 118 10.63 -31.86 10.34
C GLY A 118 11.24 -31.78 8.94
N ALA A 119 10.86 -30.81 8.11
CA ALA A 119 11.46 -30.56 6.80
C ALA A 119 12.63 -29.57 6.95
N PRO A 120 13.82 -29.87 6.39
CA PRO A 120 14.97 -28.98 6.49
C PRO A 120 14.63 -27.64 5.81
N LEU A 121 14.49 -26.60 6.63
CA LEU A 121 14.33 -25.23 6.15
C LEU A 121 15.70 -24.79 5.62
N GLY A 122 15.91 -25.02 4.34
CA GLY A 122 17.06 -24.46 3.66
C GLY A 122 17.03 -22.94 3.79
N HIS A 123 18.17 -22.37 4.13
CA HIS A 123 18.31 -20.94 4.34
C HIS A 123 19.45 -20.41 3.47
N ARG A 124 19.39 -19.11 3.18
CA ARG A 124 20.30 -18.45 2.24
C ARG A 124 21.15 -17.45 3.00
N HIS A 125 22.42 -17.73 3.15
CA HIS A 125 23.40 -16.82 3.71
C HIS A 125 24.50 -16.52 2.69
N ARG A 126 25.30 -15.50 2.99
CA ARG A 126 26.44 -15.06 2.19
C ARG A 126 27.69 -15.66 2.82
N HIS A 127 28.50 -16.35 2.04
CA HIS A 127 29.78 -16.90 2.48
C HIS A 127 30.86 -16.59 1.43
N VAL A 128 32.10 -16.65 1.90
CA VAL A 128 33.30 -16.43 1.10
C VAL A 128 34.01 -17.77 1.00
N HIS A 129 34.24 -18.25 -0.22
CA HIS A 129 34.99 -19.48 -0.43
C HIS A 129 36.50 -19.27 -0.31
N PRO A 130 37.28 -20.33 -0.02
CA PRO A 130 38.73 -20.32 -0.16
C PRO A 130 39.08 -19.87 -1.59
N GLY A 131 39.71 -18.70 -1.71
CA GLY A 131 39.91 -18.00 -2.99
C GLY A 131 39.28 -16.60 -3.07
N GLY A 132 38.58 -16.16 -2.01
CA GLY A 132 38.07 -14.79 -1.90
C GLY A 132 36.82 -14.50 -2.74
N VAL A 133 36.24 -15.53 -3.34
CA VAL A 133 35.01 -15.41 -4.14
C VAL A 133 33.82 -15.42 -3.18
N GLU A 134 33.16 -14.27 -3.07
CA GLU A 134 31.92 -14.09 -2.33
C GLU A 134 30.73 -14.40 -3.23
N HIS A 135 29.87 -15.32 -2.80
CA HIS A 135 28.62 -15.56 -3.50
C HIS A 135 27.51 -16.04 -2.56
N MET A 136 26.29 -16.07 -3.08
CA MET A 136 25.09 -16.38 -2.32
C MET A 136 24.45 -17.65 -2.91
N HIS A 137 24.35 -18.70 -2.11
CA HIS A 137 23.61 -19.90 -2.50
C HIS A 137 22.79 -20.47 -1.34
N TYR A 138 21.87 -21.37 -1.68
CA TYR A 138 20.90 -21.96 -0.77
C TYR A 138 21.44 -23.29 -0.24
N HIS A 139 21.40 -23.48 1.08
CA HIS A 139 21.82 -24.74 1.72
C HIS A 139 20.74 -25.27 2.64
N GLU A 140 20.61 -26.59 2.69
CA GLU A 140 19.82 -27.32 3.68
C GLU A 140 20.78 -27.86 4.76
N HIS A 141 20.56 -27.49 6.03
CA HIS A 141 21.35 -27.98 7.15
C HIS A 141 20.60 -29.12 7.85
N GLU A 142 21.30 -30.22 8.12
CA GLU A 142 20.88 -31.18 9.13
C GLU A 142 21.10 -30.57 10.54
N PRO A 143 20.23 -30.84 11.54
CA PRO A 143 20.26 -30.17 12.85
C PRO A 143 21.56 -30.35 13.68
N SER A 144 22.49 -31.21 13.25
CA SER A 144 23.70 -31.57 14.01
C SER A 144 25.03 -31.07 13.41
N GLY A 145 25.01 -30.17 12.41
CA GLY A 145 26.22 -29.66 11.78
C GLY A 145 26.44 -28.16 11.94
N SER A 146 26.85 -27.70 13.13
CA SER A 146 27.41 -26.36 13.30
C SER A 146 28.86 -26.35 12.81
N HIS A 147 29.16 -25.60 11.77
CA HIS A 147 30.54 -25.29 11.40
C HIS A 147 30.96 -24.02 12.13
N ASP A 148 31.92 -24.16 13.06
CA ASP A 148 32.59 -23.02 13.68
C ASP A 148 33.42 -22.28 12.65
N VAL A 149 33.21 -20.97 12.55
CA VAL A 149 34.06 -20.07 11.77
C VAL A 149 35.26 -19.73 12.64
N GLU A 150 36.39 -20.43 12.45
CA GLU A 150 37.67 -19.96 12.96
C GLU A 150 38.03 -18.66 12.24
N ALA A 151 37.89 -17.54 12.96
CA ALA A 151 38.39 -16.24 12.55
C ALA A 151 39.92 -16.25 12.67
N GLY A 152 40.60 -16.43 11.53
CA GLY A 152 42.03 -16.14 11.36
C GLY A 152 42.25 -14.74 10.83
#